data_AF-B4LRS3-F1
#
_entry.id   AF-B4LRS3-F1
#
_cell.length_a   1.000
_cell.length_b   1.000
_cell.length_c   1.000
_cell.angle_alpha   90.00
_cell.angle_beta   90.00
_cell.angle_gamma   90.00
#
_symmetry.space_group_name_H-M   'P 1'
#
loop_
_entity.id
_entity.type
_entity.pdbx_description
1 polymer ?
#
loop_
_entity_poly.entity_id
_entity_poly.type
_entity_poly.pdbx_seq_one_letter_code
_entity_poly.pdbx_strand_id
1 'polypeptide(L)'
;MCYRLSLIAFSVLISIVCVQSAAVDQTQLVVEKQQPEGQTTADDVDATSVPEQCYQPKETGRCFALFYRFAYNLDTHACEEFVYGGCAGNSNNFETKEQCEQLCLGKSAPSTAASATEQSTELTPEQQQAAETTTSSANQPASD
;
A
#
# COMPACT_ATOMS: atom_id res chain seq x y z
N MET A 1 11.93 -77.62 21.49
CA MET A 1 11.83 -77.12 20.09
C MET A 1 10.49 -76.42 19.80
N CYS A 2 9.90 -75.66 20.74
CA CYS A 2 8.60 -74.98 20.52
C CYS A 2 8.74 -73.47 20.19
N TYR A 3 9.88 -72.85 20.51
CA TYR A 3 10.08 -71.39 20.32
C TYR A 3 10.41 -71.00 18.87
N ARG A 4 10.92 -71.95 18.07
CA ARG A 4 11.24 -71.72 16.64
C ARG A 4 9.98 -71.70 15.76
N LEU A 5 8.91 -72.43 16.14
CA LEU A 5 7.60 -72.32 15.47
C LEU A 5 6.90 -71.00 15.82
N SER A 6 7.04 -70.49 17.05
CA SER A 6 6.48 -69.18 17.42
C SER A 6 7.16 -68.01 16.69
N LEU A 7 8.48 -68.04 16.50
CA LEU A 7 9.18 -66.97 15.77
C LEU A 7 8.80 -66.90 14.29
N ILE A 8 8.54 -68.05 13.65
CA ILE A 8 8.09 -68.10 12.25
C ILE A 8 6.66 -67.53 12.14
N ALA A 9 5.79 -67.83 13.11
CA ALA A 9 4.45 -67.25 13.16
C ALA A 9 4.47 -65.72 13.35
N PHE A 10 5.33 -65.20 14.22
CA PHE A 10 5.51 -63.75 14.41
C PHE A 10 6.11 -63.07 13.17
N SER A 11 7.10 -63.67 12.51
CA SER A 11 7.65 -63.10 11.27
C SER A 11 6.63 -63.08 10.13
N VAL A 12 5.82 -64.14 10.00
CA VAL A 12 4.77 -64.21 8.97
C VAL A 12 3.64 -63.22 9.26
N LEU A 13 3.27 -63.02 10.53
CA LEU A 13 2.28 -62.00 10.92
C LEU A 13 2.78 -60.57 10.67
N ILE A 14 4.05 -60.28 10.97
CA ILE A 14 4.66 -58.97 10.70
C ILE A 14 4.74 -58.70 9.18
N SER A 15 5.06 -59.71 8.37
CA SER A 15 5.06 -59.59 6.90
C SER A 15 3.66 -59.42 6.32
N ILE A 16 2.64 -60.10 6.85
CA ILE A 16 1.25 -59.97 6.40
C ILE A 16 0.69 -58.57 6.68
N VAL A 17 1.05 -57.96 7.82
CA VAL A 17 0.64 -56.58 8.16
C VAL A 17 1.23 -55.55 7.20
N CYS A 18 2.45 -55.77 6.67
CA CYS A 18 3.08 -54.86 5.72
C CYS A 18 2.48 -54.90 4.29
N VAL A 19 1.78 -55.98 3.91
CA VAL A 19 1.24 -56.14 2.54
C VAL A 19 -0.09 -55.38 2.34
N GLN A 20 -0.80 -54.98 3.39
CA GLN A 20 -2.05 -54.21 3.26
C GLN A 20 -1.86 -52.70 3.03
N SER A 21 -0.62 -52.20 3.02
CA SER A 21 -0.35 -50.76 2.87
C SER A 21 -0.09 -50.30 1.43
N ALA A 22 -0.26 -51.19 0.43
CA ALA A 22 -0.12 -50.83 -0.97
C ALA A 22 -1.52 -50.62 -1.61
N ALA A 23 -1.76 -49.38 -2.03
CA ALA A 23 -2.91 -48.87 -2.80
C ALA A 23 -4.15 -48.44 -2.00
N VAL A 24 -4.03 -47.31 -1.27
CA VAL A 24 -5.13 -46.33 -1.28
C VAL A 24 -4.89 -45.42 -2.49
N ASP A 25 -5.74 -45.61 -3.50
CA ASP A 25 -5.94 -44.70 -4.63
C ASP A 25 -6.44 -43.36 -4.08
N GLN A 26 -5.55 -42.36 -4.04
CA GLN A 26 -5.92 -40.99 -3.70
C GLN A 26 -6.04 -40.19 -4.99
N THR A 27 -6.99 -40.60 -5.84
CA THR A 27 -7.51 -39.70 -6.85
C THR A 27 -8.29 -38.59 -6.14
N GLN A 28 -7.84 -37.34 -6.32
CA GLN A 28 -8.54 -36.10 -5.99
C GLN A 28 -8.72 -35.76 -4.49
N LEU A 29 -7.71 -35.06 -3.94
CA LEU A 29 -7.91 -33.86 -3.13
C LEU A 29 -6.68 -32.97 -3.37
N VAL A 30 -6.62 -32.34 -4.53
CA VAL A 30 -5.92 -31.06 -4.65
C VAL A 30 -6.74 -30.07 -3.82
N VAL A 31 -6.53 -30.06 -2.51
CA VAL A 31 -6.56 -28.80 -1.79
C VAL A 31 -5.15 -28.29 -1.92
N GLU A 32 -4.89 -27.68 -3.08
CA GLU A 32 -3.94 -26.59 -3.11
C GLU A 32 -4.37 -25.69 -1.95
N LYS A 33 -3.60 -25.70 -0.86
CA LYS A 33 -3.71 -24.63 0.11
C LYS A 33 -3.11 -23.43 -0.59
N GLN A 34 -3.89 -22.88 -1.52
CA GLN A 34 -3.84 -21.48 -1.84
C GLN A 34 -3.95 -20.79 -0.49
N GLN A 35 -2.78 -20.36 -0.01
CA GLN A 35 -2.70 -19.06 0.57
C GLN A 35 -3.54 -18.15 -0.33
N PRO A 36 -4.62 -17.52 0.16
CA PRO A 36 -5.19 -16.44 -0.60
C PRO A 36 -4.10 -15.38 -0.61
N GLU A 37 -3.32 -15.34 -1.69
CA GLU A 37 -2.85 -14.07 -2.21
C GLU A 37 -4.15 -13.30 -2.45
N GLY A 38 -4.47 -12.40 -1.51
CA GLY A 38 -5.71 -11.63 -1.50
C GLY A 38 -5.79 -10.79 -2.77
N GLN A 39 -6.32 -11.39 -3.82
CA GLN A 39 -6.58 -10.78 -5.10
C GLN A 39 -7.95 -10.13 -4.98
N THR A 40 -7.95 -8.89 -4.48
CA THR A 40 -9.14 -8.06 -4.37
C THR A 40 -9.74 -7.86 -5.75
N THR A 41 -10.80 -8.60 -6.05
CA THR A 41 -11.67 -8.33 -7.20
C THR A 41 -12.41 -7.03 -6.93
N ALA A 42 -12.34 -6.09 -7.87
CA ALA A 42 -12.80 -4.70 -7.74
C ALA A 42 -14.33 -4.52 -7.66
N ASP A 43 -15.11 -5.59 -7.43
CA ASP A 43 -16.57 -5.57 -7.58
C ASP A 43 -17.37 -5.95 -6.32
N ASP A 44 -16.73 -6.27 -5.20
CA ASP A 44 -17.41 -6.47 -3.91
C ASP A 44 -16.76 -5.60 -2.81
N VAL A 45 -16.93 -4.29 -2.92
CA VAL A 45 -16.60 -3.37 -1.82
C VAL A 45 -17.72 -3.46 -0.79
N ASP A 46 -17.54 -4.31 0.21
CA ASP A 46 -18.25 -4.17 1.48
C ASP A 46 -17.99 -2.75 2.00
N ALA A 47 -19.03 -1.92 2.00
CA ALA A 47 -18.98 -0.52 2.43
C ALA A 47 -18.65 -0.35 3.93
N THR A 48 -18.18 -1.41 4.59
CA THR A 48 -17.91 -1.51 6.01
C THR A 48 -16.43 -1.78 6.31
N SER A 49 -15.59 -2.11 5.32
CA SER A 49 -14.16 -2.35 5.56
C SER A 49 -13.38 -1.04 5.61
N VAL A 50 -12.78 -0.73 6.77
CA VAL A 50 -11.83 0.39 6.92
C VAL A 50 -10.68 0.22 5.90
N PRO A 51 -10.29 1.26 5.14
CA PRO A 51 -9.22 1.15 4.13
C PRO A 51 -7.87 0.73 4.72
N GLU A 52 -7.09 -0.05 3.95
CA GLU A 52 -5.81 -0.61 4.39
C GLU A 52 -4.83 0.44 4.93
N GLN A 53 -4.81 1.63 4.32
CA GLN A 53 -3.95 2.73 4.78
C GLN A 53 -4.21 3.17 6.21
N CYS A 54 -5.45 3.03 6.71
CA CYS A 54 -5.78 3.39 8.08
C CYS A 54 -5.11 2.43 9.10
N TYR A 55 -4.69 1.24 8.68
CA TYR A 55 -3.97 0.30 9.56
C TYR A 55 -2.45 0.53 9.60
N GLN A 56 -1.92 1.43 8.76
CA GLN A 56 -0.50 1.73 8.72
C GLN A 56 -0.10 2.62 9.91
N PRO A 57 1.15 2.55 10.40
CA PRO A 57 1.61 3.43 11.47
C PRO A 57 1.77 4.88 10.98
N LYS A 58 1.69 5.87 11.87
CA LYS A 58 2.11 7.24 11.54
C LYS A 58 3.62 7.29 11.27
N GLU A 59 4.02 7.82 10.13
CA GLU A 59 5.42 7.73 9.65
C GLU A 59 5.97 9.10 9.23
N THR A 60 6.93 9.62 10.00
CA THR A 60 7.63 10.88 9.69
C THR A 60 8.46 10.78 8.41
N GLY A 61 8.97 9.58 8.08
CA GLY A 61 9.83 9.38 6.92
C GLY A 61 11.26 9.91 7.13
N ARG A 62 12.05 9.95 6.05
CA ARG A 62 13.51 10.20 6.11
C ARG A 62 13.96 11.64 5.90
N CYS A 63 13.03 12.51 5.52
CA CYS A 63 13.29 13.94 5.29
C CYS A 63 13.05 14.76 6.58
N PHE A 64 13.48 16.02 6.59
CA PHE A 64 13.53 16.86 7.80
C PHE A 64 12.65 18.12 7.73
N ALA A 65 11.71 18.18 6.79
CA ALA A 65 10.72 19.26 6.80
C ALA A 65 9.72 19.08 7.94
N LEU A 66 8.99 20.14 8.29
CA LEU A 66 8.01 20.13 9.37
C LEU A 66 6.60 20.34 8.80
N PHE A 67 6.02 19.28 8.25
CA PHE A 67 4.62 19.30 7.80
C PHE A 67 3.71 18.69 8.86
N TYR A 68 2.80 19.49 9.42
CA TYR A 68 1.73 18.98 10.28
C TYR A 68 0.70 18.25 9.42
N ARG A 69 0.45 16.99 9.76
CA ARG A 69 -0.45 16.08 9.04
C ARG A 69 -1.27 15.29 10.03
N PHE A 70 -2.31 14.62 9.56
CA PHE A 70 -3.15 13.75 10.38
C PHE A 70 -2.93 12.30 9.99
N ALA A 71 -2.92 11.41 10.98
CA ALA A 71 -2.88 9.97 10.79
C ALA A 71 -3.89 9.31 11.74
N TYR A 72 -4.54 8.25 11.28
CA TYR A 72 -5.41 7.45 12.13
C TYR A 72 -4.57 6.61 13.08
N ASN A 73 -4.87 6.69 14.37
CA ASN A 73 -4.23 5.90 15.41
C ASN A 73 -5.17 4.77 15.84
N LEU A 74 -4.74 3.52 15.62
CA LEU A 74 -5.49 2.32 15.95
C LEU A 74 -5.69 2.14 17.47
N ASP A 75 -4.74 2.61 18.29
CA ASP A 75 -4.81 2.46 19.75
C ASP A 75 -5.85 3.39 20.37
N THR A 76 -5.96 4.61 19.83
CA THR A 76 -6.88 5.64 20.34
C THR A 76 -8.18 5.73 19.54
N HIS A 77 -8.26 5.01 18.41
CA HIS A 77 -9.35 5.08 17.44
C HIS A 77 -9.65 6.53 17.00
N ALA A 78 -8.60 7.34 16.82
CA ALA A 78 -8.72 8.76 16.51
C ALA A 78 -7.72 9.21 15.44
N CYS A 79 -8.11 10.24 14.68
CA CYS A 79 -7.20 10.95 13.79
C CYS A 79 -6.39 11.97 14.58
N GLU A 80 -5.09 11.74 14.69
CA GLU A 80 -4.14 12.52 15.48
C GLU A 80 -3.18 13.30 14.57
N GLU A 81 -2.81 14.51 15.01
CA GLU A 81 -1.78 15.28 14.33
C GLU A 81 -0.38 14.66 14.58
N PHE A 82 0.47 14.67 13.56
CA PHE A 82 1.86 14.27 13.62
C PHE A 82 2.72 15.08 12.65
N VAL A 83 4.05 15.01 12.80
CA VAL A 83 5.01 15.66 11.91
C VAL A 83 5.44 14.69 10.81
N TYR A 84 5.18 15.07 9.56
CA TYR A 84 5.71 14.43 8.37
C TYR A 84 6.94 15.18 7.84
N GLY A 85 8.01 14.43 7.61
CA GLY A 85 9.31 14.92 7.16
C GLY A 85 9.33 15.39 5.70
N GLY A 86 8.27 15.13 4.93
CA GLY A 86 8.13 15.56 3.53
C GLY A 86 8.51 14.51 2.49
N CYS A 87 9.07 13.36 2.89
CA CYS A 87 9.33 12.25 1.98
C CYS A 87 9.36 10.90 2.68
N ALA A 88 9.12 9.82 1.91
CA ALA A 88 9.21 8.43 2.36
C ALA A 88 8.37 8.12 3.62
N GLY A 89 7.16 8.68 3.69
CA GLY A 89 6.12 8.20 4.60
C GLY A 89 5.18 7.22 3.89
N ASN A 90 4.13 6.80 4.59
CA ASN A 90 3.10 5.92 4.04
C ASN A 90 1.76 6.65 3.83
N SER A 91 0.70 5.90 3.51
CA SER A 91 -0.61 6.46 3.12
C SER A 91 -1.49 6.86 4.30
N ASN A 92 -1.10 6.54 5.54
CA ASN A 92 -1.74 7.09 6.74
C ASN A 92 -1.24 8.52 7.01
N ASN A 93 -1.48 9.42 6.05
CA ASN A 93 -0.97 10.78 6.03
C ASN A 93 -1.95 11.68 5.28
N PHE A 94 -2.74 12.45 6.03
CA PHE A 94 -3.79 13.31 5.52
C PHE A 94 -3.46 14.78 5.81
N GLU A 95 -3.90 15.68 4.93
CA GLU A 95 -3.65 17.10 5.10
C GLU A 95 -4.56 17.71 6.17
N THR A 96 -5.79 17.22 6.27
CA THR A 96 -6.75 17.68 7.28
C THR A 96 -7.28 16.54 8.12
N LYS A 97 -7.76 16.88 9.32
CA LYS A 97 -8.40 15.92 10.22
C LYS A 97 -9.64 15.30 9.58
N GLU A 98 -10.43 16.11 8.88
CA GLU A 98 -11.67 15.68 8.25
C GLU A 98 -11.44 14.64 7.17
N GLN A 99 -10.38 14.77 6.37
CA GLN A 99 -10.01 13.76 5.37
C GLN A 99 -9.68 12.42 6.03
N CYS A 100 -8.89 12.45 7.11
CA CYS A 100 -8.56 11.26 7.89
C CYS A 100 -9.83 10.62 8.48
N GLU A 101 -10.71 11.41 9.10
CA GLU A 101 -11.91 10.89 9.76
C GLU A 101 -12.95 10.37 8.75
N GLN A 102 -13.08 11.02 7.59
CA GLN A 102 -13.94 10.52 6.52
C GLN A 102 -13.51 9.15 6.05
N LEU A 103 -12.20 8.97 5.83
CA LEU A 103 -11.68 7.72 5.30
C LEU A 103 -11.62 6.61 6.34
N CYS A 104 -11.12 6.91 7.54
CA CYS A 104 -10.80 5.90 8.55
C CYS A 104 -11.87 5.70 9.61
N LEU A 105 -12.80 6.66 9.78
CA LEU A 105 -13.91 6.57 10.73
C LEU A 105 -15.29 6.55 10.05
N GLY A 106 -15.35 6.65 8.71
CA GLY A 106 -16.61 6.72 7.98
C GLY A 106 -17.46 7.93 8.32
N LYS A 107 -16.87 8.98 8.91
CA LYS A 107 -17.61 10.21 9.22
C LYS A 107 -17.93 10.94 7.93
N SER A 108 -19.19 10.93 7.53
CA SER A 108 -19.65 11.72 6.38
C SER A 108 -19.35 13.20 6.63
N ALA A 109 -18.62 13.85 5.73
CA ALA A 109 -18.49 15.31 5.79
C ALA A 109 -19.90 15.93 5.68
N PRO A 110 -20.19 17.07 6.35
CA PRO A 110 -21.27 17.92 5.90
C PRO A 110 -20.91 18.37 4.47
N SER A 111 -21.61 17.80 3.49
CA SER A 111 -21.51 18.19 2.08
C SER A 111 -21.92 19.66 1.97
N THR A 112 -20.95 20.56 2.01
CA THR A 112 -21.11 21.91 1.51
C THR A 112 -19.83 22.26 0.77
N ALA A 113 -19.96 22.28 -0.55
CA ALA A 113 -18.99 22.62 -1.57
C ALA A 113 -17.88 23.60 -1.14
N ALA A 114 -16.63 23.15 -1.24
CA ALA A 114 -15.48 23.99 -1.56
C ALA A 114 -14.39 23.10 -2.15
N SER A 115 -14.65 22.62 -3.38
CA SER A 115 -13.58 22.25 -4.30
C SER A 115 -12.80 23.53 -4.57
N ALA A 116 -11.67 23.72 -3.88
CA ALA A 116 -10.74 24.77 -4.21
C ALA A 116 -10.20 24.45 -5.61
N THR A 117 -10.69 25.23 -6.57
CA THR A 117 -10.08 25.48 -7.86
C THR A 117 -8.62 25.88 -7.63
N GLU A 118 -7.68 24.94 -7.77
CA GLU A 118 -6.30 25.29 -8.09
C GLU A 118 -6.23 25.67 -9.57
N GLN A 119 -6.62 26.90 -9.84
CA GLN A 119 -6.25 27.60 -11.06
C GLN A 119 -4.80 28.04 -10.88
N SER A 120 -3.87 27.12 -11.15
CA SER A 120 -2.51 27.50 -11.50
C SER A 120 -2.61 28.50 -12.64
N THR A 121 -2.15 29.70 -12.38
CA THR A 121 -2.06 30.76 -13.37
C THR A 121 -1.00 30.33 -14.36
N GLU A 122 -1.44 29.67 -15.43
CA GLU A 122 -0.61 29.40 -16.60
C GLU A 122 -0.24 30.75 -17.22
N LEU A 123 1.01 31.16 -17.00
CA LEU A 123 1.63 32.26 -17.73
C LEU A 123 1.74 31.84 -19.19
N THR A 124 0.87 32.40 -20.02
CA THR A 124 0.83 32.20 -21.47
C THR A 124 2.16 32.66 -22.10
N PRO A 125 2.85 31.84 -22.91
CA PRO A 125 3.98 32.29 -23.73
C PRO A 125 3.43 32.77 -25.10
N GLU A 126 2.88 33.98 -25.15
CA GLU A 126 2.41 34.55 -26.42
C GLU A 126 2.69 36.07 -26.53
N GLN A 127 3.95 36.47 -26.32
CA GLN A 127 4.47 37.74 -26.84
C GLN A 127 5.81 37.52 -27.55
N GLN A 128 5.74 36.78 -28.66
CA GLN A 128 6.77 36.80 -29.69
C GLN A 128 6.52 37.98 -30.65
N GLN A 129 7.41 38.97 -30.56
CA GLN A 129 8.24 39.45 -31.66
C GLN A 129 7.56 39.94 -32.96
N ALA A 130 7.58 41.26 -33.16
CA ALA A 130 7.76 41.88 -34.48
C ALA A 130 8.11 43.38 -34.36
N ALA A 131 9.39 43.73 -34.51
CA ALA A 131 9.85 44.88 -35.29
C ALA A 131 11.38 44.87 -35.33
N GLU A 132 11.88 44.90 -36.56
CA GLU A 132 13.26 44.70 -37.00
C GLU A 132 14.28 45.76 -36.56
N THR A 133 15.50 45.28 -36.34
CA THR A 133 16.74 45.74 -37.00
C THR A 133 16.96 47.25 -37.15
N THR A 134 17.94 47.82 -36.42
CA THR A 134 18.95 48.69 -37.04
C THR A 134 20.24 48.77 -36.20
N THR A 135 21.31 48.15 -36.72
CA THR A 135 22.66 48.72 -36.90
C THR A 135 23.45 49.29 -35.72
N SER A 136 24.54 48.58 -35.41
CA SER A 136 25.93 49.06 -35.31
C SER A 136 26.16 50.53 -34.95
N SER A 137 26.80 50.81 -33.81
CA SER A 137 27.98 51.68 -33.77
C SER A 137 28.72 51.59 -32.44
N ALA A 138 30.05 51.61 -32.58
CA ALA A 138 31.06 51.64 -31.54
C ALA A 138 30.90 52.81 -30.56
N ASN A 139 31.35 52.62 -29.33
CA ASN A 139 32.23 53.62 -28.72
C ASN A 139 33.07 53.01 -27.58
N GLN A 140 34.37 53.00 -27.83
CA GLN A 140 35.42 52.95 -26.81
C GLN A 140 35.35 54.21 -25.93
N PRO A 141 35.62 54.14 -24.63
CA PRO A 141 36.07 55.31 -23.89
C PRO A 141 37.59 55.49 -24.05
N ALA A 142 37.97 56.70 -24.47
CA ALA A 142 39.34 57.19 -24.44
C ALA A 142 39.74 57.61 -23.01
N SER A 143 41.03 57.43 -22.72
CA SER A 143 41.93 58.15 -21.80
C SER A 143 41.38 59.24 -20.88
N ASP A 144 41.78 59.17 -19.60
CA ASP A 144 42.67 60.15 -18.96
C ASP A 144 43.56 59.43 -17.92
#